data_AF-A0A060BTH4-F1
#
_entry.id   AF-A0A060BTH4-F1
#
_cell.length_a   1.000
_cell.length_b   1.000
_cell.length_c   1.000
_cell.angle_alpha   90.00
_cell.angle_beta   90.00
_cell.angle_gamma   90.00
#
_symmetry.space_group_name_H-M   'P 1'
#
loop_
_entity.id
_entity.type
_entity.pdbx_description
1 polymer ?
#
loop_
_entity_poly.entity_id
_entity_poly.type
_entity_poly.pdbx_seq_one_letter_code
_entity_poly.pdbx_strand_id
1 'polypeptide(L)'
;KSYSETTEEIPYSTVDAPTTATSYYNGSIHLFVDGENGEQTVKTGNTSGISVTETTKEPVAAGYHTYTADVGSDKVVALTFDDGPWPTTTAEILQILEDNDIHATFFEIGDQ
;
A
#
# COMPACT_ATOMS: atom_id res chain seq x y z
N LYS A 1 -28.78 -11.52 -30.98
CA LYS A 1 -29.73 -10.96 -29.98
C LYS A 1 -29.29 -9.52 -29.73
N SER A 2 -30.17 -8.53 -29.86
CA SER A 2 -29.81 -7.13 -29.61
C SER A 2 -29.98 -6.79 -28.13
N TYR A 3 -29.05 -6.01 -27.59
CA TYR A 3 -29.07 -5.49 -26.23
C TYR A 3 -28.62 -4.03 -26.23
N SER A 4 -29.00 -3.27 -25.22
CA SER A 4 -28.38 -2.00 -24.86
C SER A 4 -27.39 -2.23 -23.72
N GLU A 5 -26.33 -1.44 -23.71
CA GLU A 5 -25.23 -1.54 -22.76
C GLU A 5 -25.00 -0.19 -22.09
N THR A 6 -24.74 -0.20 -20.80
CA THR A 6 -24.37 0.99 -20.04
C THR A 6 -23.32 0.61 -19.01
N THR A 7 -22.27 1.42 -18.94
CA THR A 7 -21.17 1.27 -17.98
C THR A 7 -21.33 2.30 -16.87
N GLU A 8 -21.20 1.86 -15.63
CA GLU A 8 -21.31 2.70 -14.44
C GLU A 8 -20.14 2.43 -13.49
N GLU A 9 -19.69 3.46 -12.77
CA GLU A 9 -18.68 3.32 -11.73
C GLU A 9 -19.26 2.72 -10.45
N ILE A 10 -18.49 1.85 -9.81
CA ILE A 10 -18.74 1.40 -8.44
C ILE A 10 -17.81 2.20 -7.51
N PRO A 11 -18.34 3.04 -6.60
CA PRO A 11 -17.49 3.83 -5.72
C PRO A 11 -16.68 2.93 -4.78
N TYR A 12 -15.42 3.27 -4.55
CA TYR A 12 -14.61 2.58 -3.55
C TYR A 12 -15.05 2.89 -2.11
N SER A 13 -14.73 1.98 -1.19
CA SER A 13 -14.88 2.18 0.26
C SER A 13 -13.59 2.67 0.90
N THR A 14 -13.68 3.29 2.08
CA THR A 14 -12.51 3.70 2.87
C THR A 14 -12.26 2.78 4.06
N VAL A 15 -11.00 2.46 4.31
CA VAL A 15 -10.50 1.78 5.51
C VAL A 15 -9.83 2.81 6.40
N ASP A 16 -10.41 3.06 7.57
CA ASP A 16 -9.90 4.03 8.53
C ASP A 16 -8.58 3.57 9.17
N ALA A 17 -7.83 4.55 9.68
CA ALA A 17 -6.63 4.27 10.44
C ALA A 17 -6.95 3.39 11.67
N PRO A 18 -6.02 2.51 12.07
CA PRO A 18 -6.14 1.80 13.34
C PRO A 18 -6.31 2.79 14.51
N THR A 19 -7.41 2.64 15.26
CA THR A 19 -7.77 3.54 16.37
C THR A 19 -7.28 3.05 17.73
N THR A 20 -6.79 1.81 17.81
CA THR A 20 -6.23 1.24 19.04
C THR A 20 -4.71 1.18 18.96
N ALA A 21 -4.04 1.37 20.11
CA ALA A 21 -2.58 1.22 20.20
C ALA A 21 -2.13 -0.15 19.69
N THR A 22 -2.84 -1.23 20.05
CA THR A 22 -2.53 -2.60 19.60
C THR A 22 -2.54 -2.72 18.08
N SER A 23 -3.54 -2.16 17.40
CA SER A 23 -3.62 -2.18 15.94
C SER A 23 -2.63 -1.22 15.27
N TYR A 24 -2.30 -0.10 15.93
CA TYR A 24 -1.35 0.88 15.40
C TYR A 24 0.09 0.35 15.47
N TYR A 25 0.48 -0.33 16.53
CA TYR A 25 1.81 -0.94 16.61
C TYR A 25 1.91 -2.29 15.87
N ASN A 26 0.85 -2.71 15.17
CA ASN A 26 0.82 -3.94 14.39
C ASN A 26 1.37 -3.69 12.97
N GLY A 27 2.69 -3.64 12.87
CA GLY A 27 3.41 -3.43 11.61
C GLY A 27 4.50 -2.38 11.73
N SER A 28 5.42 -2.38 10.78
CA SER A 28 6.57 -1.47 10.75
C SER A 28 6.42 -0.35 9.72
N ILE A 29 5.57 -0.54 8.70
CA ILE A 29 5.33 0.43 7.63
C ILE A 29 3.84 0.73 7.54
N HIS A 30 3.46 2.00 7.64
CA HIS A 30 2.08 2.44 7.51
C HIS A 30 1.95 3.26 6.24
N LEU A 31 1.11 2.80 5.31
CA LEU A 31 0.83 3.50 4.05
C LEU A 31 -0.64 3.83 3.97
N PHE A 32 -0.94 5.05 3.52
CA PHE A 32 -2.26 5.36 3.00
C PHE A 32 -2.25 5.03 1.50
N VAL A 33 -3.11 4.11 1.09
CA VAL A 33 -3.27 3.72 -0.31
C VAL A 33 -4.55 4.38 -0.84
N ASP A 34 -4.44 5.06 -1.98
CA ASP A 34 -5.60 5.64 -2.64
C ASP A 34 -6.53 4.54 -3.16
N GLY A 35 -7.83 4.80 -3.08
CA GLY A 35 -8.85 3.90 -3.58
C GLY A 35 -9.05 4.06 -5.07
N GLU A 36 -9.54 3.00 -5.71
CA GLU A 36 -9.93 3.03 -7.11
C GLU A 36 -11.37 2.59 -7.25
N ASN A 37 -12.17 3.39 -7.95
CA ASN A 37 -13.52 2.97 -8.32
C ASN A 37 -13.45 1.70 -9.18
N GLY A 38 -14.43 0.83 -8.96
CA GLY A 38 -14.72 -0.31 -9.81
C GLY A 38 -15.59 0.12 -10.99
N GLU A 39 -15.93 -0.85 -11.82
CA GLU A 39 -16.74 -0.66 -13.01
C GLU A 39 -17.71 -1.83 -13.14
N GLN A 40 -18.97 -1.53 -13.45
CA GLN A 40 -19.97 -2.51 -13.82
C GLN A 40 -20.61 -2.15 -15.15
N THR A 41 -20.99 -3.19 -15.89
CA THR A 41 -21.73 -3.07 -17.14
C THR A 41 -23.09 -3.72 -16.99
N VAL A 42 -24.15 -2.98 -17.33
CA VAL A 42 -25.52 -3.47 -17.35
C VAL A 42 -25.94 -3.72 -18.80
N LYS A 43 -26.23 -4.97 -19.14
CA LYS A 43 -26.69 -5.40 -20.46
C LYS A 43 -28.19 -5.72 -20.40
N THR A 44 -29.00 -4.98 -21.15
CA THR A 44 -30.47 -5.17 -21.18
C THR A 44 -30.91 -5.69 -22.54
N GLY A 45 -31.57 -6.85 -22.58
CA GLY A 45 -32.05 -7.45 -23.82
C GLY A 45 -33.22 -6.67 -24.42
N ASN A 46 -33.08 -6.20 -25.67
CA ASN A 46 -34.08 -5.30 -26.29
C ASN A 46 -35.45 -5.95 -26.51
N THR A 47 -35.52 -7.28 -26.56
CA THR A 47 -36.77 -8.04 -26.72
C THR A 47 -37.34 -8.54 -25.39
N SER A 48 -36.48 -8.94 -24.46
CA SER A 48 -36.89 -9.56 -23.18
C SER A 48 -37.04 -8.56 -22.04
N GLY A 49 -36.39 -7.38 -22.11
CA GLY A 49 -36.32 -6.41 -21.02
C GLY A 49 -35.48 -6.86 -19.81
N ILE A 50 -35.00 -8.10 -19.80
CA ILE A 50 -34.12 -8.64 -18.75
C ILE A 50 -32.76 -7.94 -18.81
N SER A 51 -32.32 -7.44 -17.66
CA SER A 51 -30.99 -6.87 -17.45
C SER A 51 -30.08 -7.88 -16.75
N VAL A 52 -28.81 -7.91 -17.15
CA VAL A 52 -27.72 -8.64 -16.49
C VAL A 52 -26.63 -7.64 -16.15
N THR A 53 -26.22 -7.62 -14.90
CA THR A 53 -25.09 -6.81 -14.42
C THR A 53 -23.84 -7.68 -14.38
N GLU A 54 -22.75 -7.15 -14.92
CA GLU A 54 -21.43 -7.77 -14.95
C GLU A 54 -20.42 -6.77 -14.40
N THR A 55 -19.77 -7.11 -13.27
CA THR A 55 -18.65 -6.32 -12.76
C THR A 55 -17.43 -6.56 -13.66
N THR A 56 -16.93 -5.50 -14.29
CA THR A 56 -15.77 -5.53 -15.18
C THR A 56 -14.48 -5.17 -14.45
N LYS A 57 -14.59 -4.40 -13.37
CA LYS A 57 -13.48 -4.06 -12.45
C LYS A 57 -14.01 -4.00 -11.01
N GLU A 58 -13.42 -4.74 -10.09
CA GLU A 58 -13.74 -4.61 -8.67
C GLU A 58 -13.17 -3.29 -8.11
N PRO A 59 -13.90 -2.58 -7.23
CA PRO A 59 -13.35 -1.40 -6.57
C PRO A 59 -12.21 -1.80 -5.61
N VAL A 60 -11.19 -0.96 -5.53
CA VAL A 60 -10.09 -1.08 -4.57
C VAL A 60 -10.33 -0.08 -3.45
N ALA A 61 -10.44 -0.57 -2.22
CA ALA A 61 -10.66 0.30 -1.07
C ALA A 61 -9.47 1.25 -0.86
N ALA A 62 -9.76 2.53 -0.63
CA ALA A 62 -8.77 3.45 -0.10
C ALA A 62 -8.52 3.14 1.38
N GLY A 63 -7.34 3.43 1.90
CA GLY A 63 -7.17 3.49 3.34
C GLY A 63 -5.80 3.10 3.86
N TYR A 64 -5.76 2.95 5.18
CA TYR A 64 -4.53 2.65 5.89
C TYR A 64 -4.20 1.16 5.83
N HIS A 65 -3.00 0.86 5.36
CA HIS A 65 -2.42 -0.47 5.36
C HIS A 65 -1.17 -0.51 6.23
N THR A 66 -1.07 -1.53 7.07
CA THR A 66 0.15 -1.82 7.81
C THR A 66 0.86 -3.00 7.18
N TYR A 67 2.16 -2.86 6.95
CA TYR A 67 3.03 -3.91 6.42
C TYR A 67 4.11 -4.23 7.44
N THR A 68 4.45 -5.51 7.49
CA THR A 68 5.57 -6.01 8.29
C THR A 68 6.32 -7.03 7.46
N ALA A 69 7.63 -7.12 7.65
CA ALA A 69 8.43 -8.14 7.00
C ALA A 69 8.08 -9.53 7.60
N ASP A 70 7.94 -10.53 6.75
CA ASP A 70 7.87 -11.91 7.23
C ASP A 70 9.28 -12.37 7.62
N VAL A 71 9.50 -12.41 8.93
CA VAL A 71 10.78 -12.78 9.56
C VAL A 71 10.62 -14.08 10.37
N GLY A 72 9.50 -14.79 10.19
CA GLY A 72 9.18 -15.98 10.96
C GLY A 72 9.13 -15.70 12.47
N SER A 73 9.88 -16.51 13.24
CA SER A 73 9.98 -16.37 14.69
C SER A 73 11.15 -15.51 15.16
N ASP A 74 11.92 -14.95 14.23
CA ASP A 74 13.15 -14.26 14.55
C ASP A 74 12.87 -12.88 15.14
N LYS A 75 13.64 -12.50 16.16
CA LYS A 75 13.58 -11.17 16.75
C LYS A 75 14.56 -10.28 16.01
N VAL A 76 14.07 -9.60 14.97
CA VAL A 76 14.89 -8.71 14.15
C VAL A 76 14.54 -7.24 14.38
N VAL A 77 15.48 -6.37 14.05
CA VAL A 77 15.29 -4.92 13.93
C VAL A 77 15.95 -4.47 12.63
N ALA A 78 15.31 -3.55 11.92
CA ALA A 78 15.91 -2.89 10.76
C ALA A 78 16.32 -1.48 11.15
N LEU A 79 17.58 -1.12 10.92
CA LEU A 79 18.09 0.24 11.10
C LEU A 79 18.02 0.99 9.78
N THR A 80 17.40 2.17 9.79
CA THR A 80 17.30 3.06 8.63
C THR A 80 17.81 4.45 8.99
N PHE A 81 18.51 5.09 8.05
CA PHE A 81 19.06 6.44 8.19
C PHE A 81 18.61 7.30 7.01
N ASP A 82 17.95 8.42 7.29
CA ASP A 82 17.43 9.35 6.28
C ASP A 82 18.36 10.56 6.09
N ASP A 83 18.22 11.31 4.99
CA ASP A 83 18.81 12.63 4.74
C ASP A 83 20.36 12.70 4.69
N GLY A 84 21.03 11.57 4.60
CA GLY A 84 22.48 11.48 4.38
C GLY A 84 22.90 11.66 2.91
N PRO A 85 24.21 11.56 2.62
CA PRO A 85 25.31 11.36 3.56
C PRO A 85 25.75 12.68 4.20
N TRP A 86 25.77 12.75 5.53
CA TRP A 86 26.33 13.87 6.26
C TRP A 86 27.86 13.84 6.28
N PRO A 87 28.55 14.96 5.99
CA PRO A 87 30.00 14.97 5.77
C PRO A 87 30.85 14.47 6.95
N THR A 88 30.34 14.60 8.18
CA THR A 88 31.13 14.31 9.40
C THR A 88 30.71 13.02 10.09
N THR A 89 29.44 12.63 10.04
CA THR A 89 28.91 11.55 10.88
C THR A 89 28.65 10.25 10.13
N THR A 90 28.43 10.28 8.81
CA THR A 90 28.12 9.06 8.04
C THR A 90 29.27 8.05 8.11
N ALA A 91 30.52 8.53 8.01
CA ALA A 91 31.69 7.66 8.11
C ALA A 91 31.81 6.99 9.48
N GLU A 92 31.51 7.72 10.57
CA GLU A 92 31.53 7.17 11.92
C GLU A 92 30.41 6.12 12.12
N ILE A 93 29.21 6.38 11.59
CA ILE A 93 28.09 5.44 11.61
C ILE A 93 28.46 4.16 10.85
N LEU A 94 29.01 4.29 9.64
CA LEU A 94 29.43 3.13 8.83
C LEU A 94 30.50 2.30 9.54
N GLN A 95 31.48 2.95 10.18
CA GLN A 95 32.50 2.24 10.97
C GLN A 95 31.87 1.44 12.13
N ILE A 96 30.93 2.04 12.86
CA ILE A 96 30.23 1.35 13.96
C ILE A 96 29.42 0.16 13.42
N LEU A 97 28.73 0.30 12.29
CA LEU A 97 27.98 -0.79 11.67
C LEU A 97 28.90 -1.93 11.25
N GLU A 98 30.05 -1.62 10.63
CA GLU A 98 31.06 -2.61 10.22
C GLU A 98 31.67 -3.32 11.43
N ASP A 99 32.09 -2.58 12.46
CA ASP A 99 32.70 -3.13 13.68
C ASP A 99 31.78 -4.12 14.42
N ASN A 100 30.46 -4.00 14.21
CA ASN A 100 29.44 -4.86 14.82
C ASN A 100 28.86 -5.90 13.84
N ASP A 101 29.32 -5.97 12.59
CA ASP A 101 28.77 -6.86 11.54
C ASP A 101 27.25 -6.64 11.32
N ILE A 102 26.83 -5.38 11.30
CA ILE A 102 25.42 -4.97 11.14
C ILE A 102 25.20 -4.32 9.79
N HIS A 103 24.14 -4.72 9.10
CA HIS A 103 23.65 -4.03 7.90
C HIS A 103 22.56 -3.02 8.24
N ALA A 104 22.53 -1.90 7.52
CA ALA A 104 21.50 -0.87 7.61
C ALA A 104 21.12 -0.34 6.22
N THR A 105 19.97 0.34 6.12
CA THR A 105 19.53 1.02 4.89
C THR A 105 19.69 2.52 5.02
N PHE A 106 20.28 3.16 4.02
CA PHE A 106 20.44 4.61 3.95
C PHE A 106 19.53 5.16 2.85
N PHE A 107 18.66 6.11 3.21
CA PHE A 107 17.83 6.88 2.28
C PHE A 107 18.47 8.25 2.07
N GLU A 108 19.39 8.31 1.12
CA GLU A 108 20.16 9.51 0.83
C GLU A 108 19.37 10.52 -0.02
N ILE A 109 19.68 11.81 0.16
CA ILE A 109 19.22 12.85 -0.75
C ILE A 109 20.16 12.84 -1.95
N GLY A 110 19.62 12.63 -3.15
CA GLY A 110 20.41 12.69 -4.38
C GLY A 110 20.99 14.09 -4.64
N ASP A 111 22.08 14.14 -5.40
CA ASP A 111 22.65 15.41 -5.85
C ASP A 111 21.67 16.16 -6.77
N GLN A 112 21.51 17.46 -6.54
CA GLN A 112 20.75 18.37 -7.41
C GLN A 112 21.57 18.81 -8.64
#